data_AF-A0A7J9W2N0-F1
#
_entry.id   AF-A0A7J9W2N0-F1
#
_cell.length_a   1.000
_cell.length_b   1.000
_cell.length_c   1.000
_cell.angle_alpha   90.00
_cell.angle_beta   90.00
_cell.angle_gamma   90.00
#
_symmetry.space_group_name_H-M   'P 1'
#
loop_
_entity.id
_entity.type
_entity.pdbx_description
1 polymer ?
#
loop_
_entity_poly.entity_id
_entity_poly.type
_entity_poly.pdbx_seq_one_letter_code
_entity_poly.pdbx_strand_id
1 'polypeptide(L)'
;MSAPAKPAARRRMPRQRSGATTSIAIADAEFYLTANPFDDGSLGEVFIKFGKQGSTLGGLLDAVSISVSLGLQSGVGLETYASKYIDMRFESMGITDDPMIPTVTSVLDYVFRRLAVDFLDSSACARLGVQTLDDEARQLASA
;
A
#
# COMPACT_ATOMS: atom_id res chain seq x y z
N MET A 1 -31.55 -24.08 -1.90
CA MET A 1 -30.24 -23.63 -2.42
C MET A 1 -30.35 -22.14 -2.69
N SER A 2 -29.67 -21.30 -1.90
CA SER A 2 -29.69 -19.84 -2.12
C SER A 2 -28.96 -19.52 -3.42
N ALA A 3 -29.55 -18.68 -4.27
CA ALA A 3 -28.88 -18.21 -5.48
C ALA A 3 -27.55 -17.52 -5.11
N PRO A 4 -26.47 -17.69 -5.88
CA PRO A 4 -25.22 -17.01 -5.59
C PRO A 4 -25.47 -15.50 -5.60
N ALA A 5 -24.98 -14.80 -4.57
CA ALA A 5 -25.05 -13.35 -4.50
C ALA A 5 -24.42 -12.77 -5.78
N LYS A 6 -25.13 -11.83 -6.42
CA LYS A 6 -24.60 -11.12 -7.60
C LYS A 6 -23.24 -10.54 -7.22
N PRO A 7 -22.15 -10.86 -7.93
CA PRO A 7 -20.84 -10.32 -7.59
C PRO A 7 -20.94 -8.79 -7.58
N ALA A 8 -20.37 -8.17 -6.55
CA ALA A 8 -20.30 -6.71 -6.46
C ALA A 8 -19.81 -6.15 -7.80
N ALA A 9 -20.44 -5.08 -8.28
CA ALA A 9 -20.11 -4.51 -9.58
C ALA A 9 -18.66 -3.99 -9.55
N ARG A 10 -17.72 -4.81 -10.03
CA ARG A 10 -16.30 -4.47 -10.06
C ARG A 10 -16.07 -3.26 -10.96
N ARG A 11 -15.50 -2.19 -10.41
CA ARG A 11 -14.99 -1.05 -11.17
C ARG A 11 -13.72 -1.49 -11.89
N ARG A 12 -13.77 -1.55 -13.22
CA ARG A 12 -12.61 -1.94 -14.03
C ARG A 12 -11.65 -0.77 -14.18
N MET A 13 -10.36 -1.06 -14.12
CA MET A 13 -9.31 -0.09 -14.45
C MET A 13 -9.35 0.24 -15.96
N PRO A 14 -8.98 1.47 -16.35
CA PRO A 14 -8.78 1.83 -17.75
C PRO A 14 -7.66 1.00 -18.39
N ARG A 15 -7.68 0.92 -19.73
CA ARG A 15 -6.68 0.17 -20.50
C ARG A 15 -5.26 0.70 -20.26
N GLN A 16 -5.12 2.02 -20.16
CA GLN A 16 -3.88 2.73 -19.82
C GLN A 16 -4.06 3.37 -18.45
N ARG A 17 -3.01 3.36 -17.64
CA ARG A 17 -3.04 3.82 -16.24
C ARG A 17 -1.90 4.80 -16.03
N SER A 18 -2.16 5.86 -15.29
CA SER A 18 -1.16 6.85 -14.86
C SER A 18 -0.70 6.53 -13.45
N GLY A 19 -0.02 5.40 -13.27
CA GLY A 19 0.53 5.00 -11.97
C GLY A 19 1.95 5.50 -11.74
N ALA A 20 2.37 5.37 -10.49
CA ALA A 20 3.75 5.60 -10.06
C ALA A 20 4.37 4.27 -9.63
N THR A 21 5.67 4.13 -9.85
CA THR A 21 6.47 3.06 -9.26
C THR A 21 7.49 3.67 -8.31
N THR A 22 7.45 3.25 -7.05
CA THR A 22 8.44 3.60 -6.03
C THR A 22 9.40 2.42 -5.88
N SER A 23 10.70 2.70 -5.90
CA SER A 23 11.75 1.73 -5.56
C SER A 23 12.17 1.97 -4.11
N ILE A 24 12.30 0.91 -3.33
CA ILE A 24 12.57 0.99 -1.89
C ILE A 24 13.56 -0.08 -1.48
N ALA A 25 14.47 0.31 -0.59
CA ALA A 25 15.30 -0.61 0.18
C ALA A 25 14.82 -0.66 1.63
N ILE A 26 14.61 -1.86 2.17
CA ILE A 26 14.44 -2.12 3.60
C ILE A 26 15.58 -3.03 4.04
N ALA A 27 16.47 -2.52 4.89
CA ALA A 27 17.71 -3.22 5.23
C ALA A 27 18.46 -3.69 3.96
N ASP A 28 18.66 -5.00 3.79
CA ASP A 28 19.37 -5.58 2.64
C ASP A 28 18.45 -6.00 1.48
N ALA A 29 17.16 -5.61 1.53
CA ALA A 29 16.14 -6.11 0.62
C ALA A 29 15.51 -4.96 -0.20
N GLU A 30 15.55 -5.08 -1.53
CA GLU A 30 14.95 -4.11 -2.45
C GLU A 30 13.64 -4.63 -3.08
N PHE A 31 12.65 -3.75 -3.22
CA PHE A 31 11.41 -4.01 -3.96
C PHE A 31 10.91 -2.77 -4.70
N TYR A 32 9.96 -3.02 -5.58
CA TYR A 32 9.23 -2.01 -6.33
C TYR A 32 7.75 -2.09 -5.98
N LEU A 33 7.17 -0.96 -5.59
CA LEU A 33 5.74 -0.77 -5.42
C LEU A 33 5.20 0.02 -6.61
N THR A 34 4.33 -0.56 -7.40
CA THR A 34 3.53 0.18 -8.40
C THR A 34 2.14 0.43 -7.85
N ALA A 35 1.70 1.68 -7.84
CA ALA A 35 0.36 2.09 -7.45
C ALA A 35 -0.33 2.78 -8.64
N ASN A 36 -1.49 2.26 -9.04
CA ASN A 36 -2.28 2.84 -10.13
C ASN A 36 -3.60 3.40 -9.59
N PRO A 37 -3.82 4.72 -9.67
CA PRO A 37 -5.09 5.32 -9.32
C PRO A 37 -6.15 5.13 -10.41
N PHE A 38 -7.40 5.28 -10.02
CA PHE A 38 -8.51 5.62 -10.91
C PHE A 38 -8.44 7.11 -11.32
N ASP A 39 -9.25 7.49 -12.29
CA ASP A 39 -9.34 8.87 -12.80
C ASP A 39 -9.79 9.90 -11.73
N ASP A 40 -10.38 9.45 -10.63
CA ASP A 40 -10.77 10.28 -9.49
C ASP A 40 -9.67 10.41 -8.42
N GLY A 41 -8.49 9.84 -8.66
CA GLY A 41 -7.36 9.85 -7.74
C GLY A 41 -7.39 8.75 -6.67
N SER A 42 -8.49 8.03 -6.51
CA SER A 42 -8.54 6.90 -5.56
C SER A 42 -7.68 5.72 -6.05
N LEU A 43 -7.06 4.99 -5.13
CA LEU A 43 -6.21 3.85 -5.48
C LEU A 43 -7.05 2.70 -6.07
N GLY A 44 -6.67 2.22 -7.26
CA GLY A 44 -7.40 1.15 -7.96
C GLY A 44 -6.69 -0.20 -8.02
N GLU A 45 -5.36 -0.22 -8.08
CA GLU A 45 -4.57 -1.45 -8.01
C GLU A 45 -3.14 -1.18 -7.55
N VAL A 46 -2.53 -2.23 -7.00
CA VAL A 46 -1.17 -2.24 -6.48
C VAL A 46 -0.42 -3.46 -6.96
N PHE A 47 0.88 -3.31 -7.22
CA PHE A 47 1.77 -4.41 -7.53
C PHE A 47 3.05 -4.28 -6.73
N ILE A 48 3.47 -5.37 -6.09
CA ILE A 48 4.68 -5.46 -5.29
C ILE A 48 5.60 -6.45 -5.99
N LYS A 49 6.74 -5.97 -6.50
CA LYS A 49 7.79 -6.83 -7.06
C LYS A 49 8.92 -6.94 -6.07
N PHE A 50 9.10 -8.14 -5.50
CA PHE A 50 10.13 -8.40 -4.50
C PHE A 50 10.84 -9.73 -4.76
N GLY A 51 12.15 -9.73 -4.51
CA GLY A 51 12.99 -10.91 -4.63
C GLY A 51 13.12 -11.43 -6.06
N LYS A 52 13.71 -12.62 -6.19
CA LYS A 52 13.86 -13.31 -7.49
C LYS A 52 12.53 -13.92 -7.92
N GLN A 53 12.31 -13.99 -9.23
CA GLN A 53 11.17 -14.70 -9.81
C GLN A 53 11.11 -16.15 -9.28
N GLY A 54 9.94 -16.57 -8.82
CA GLY A 54 9.72 -17.91 -8.26
C GLY A 54 10.12 -18.08 -6.79
N SER A 55 10.54 -17.02 -6.10
CA SER A 55 10.72 -17.06 -4.65
C SER A 55 9.39 -17.14 -3.90
N THR A 56 9.36 -17.81 -2.74
CA THR A 56 8.14 -17.98 -1.93
C THR A 56 7.53 -16.64 -1.52
N LEU A 57 8.35 -15.71 -1.01
CA LEU A 57 7.88 -14.41 -0.57
C LEU A 57 7.45 -13.53 -1.76
N GLY A 58 8.18 -13.57 -2.88
CA GLY A 58 7.75 -12.90 -4.12
C GLY A 58 6.39 -13.40 -4.61
N GLY A 59 6.18 -14.71 -4.67
CA GLY A 59 4.90 -15.30 -5.06
C GLY A 59 3.75 -14.96 -4.11
N LEU A 60 4.02 -14.86 -2.80
CA LEU A 60 3.02 -14.42 -1.82
C LEU A 60 2.66 -12.94 -2.01
N LEU A 61 3.64 -12.07 -2.25
CA LEU A 61 3.42 -10.63 -2.48
C LEU A 61 2.71 -10.38 -3.83
N ASP A 62 2.95 -11.20 -4.84
CA ASP A 62 2.18 -11.20 -6.09
C ASP A 62 0.70 -11.56 -5.82
N ALA A 63 0.45 -12.60 -5.01
CA ALA A 63 -0.90 -12.99 -4.64
C ALA A 63 -1.63 -11.92 -3.81
N VAL A 64 -0.91 -11.24 -2.89
CA VAL A 64 -1.44 -10.10 -2.14
C VAL A 64 -1.77 -8.94 -3.08
N SER A 65 -0.87 -8.60 -4.00
CA SER A 65 -1.07 -7.56 -5.01
C SER A 65 -2.36 -7.77 -5.80
N ILE A 66 -2.59 -9.00 -6.28
CA ILE A 66 -3.82 -9.37 -7.00
C ILE A 66 -5.05 -9.25 -6.09
N SER A 67 -4.97 -9.79 -4.87
CA SER A 67 -6.09 -9.84 -3.93
C SER A 67 -6.54 -8.45 -3.47
N VAL A 68 -5.58 -7.59 -3.13
CA VAL A 68 -5.83 -6.19 -2.73
C VAL A 68 -6.39 -5.39 -3.90
N SER A 69 -5.80 -5.52 -5.09
CA SER A 69 -6.29 -4.84 -6.30
C SER A 69 -7.72 -5.25 -6.65
N LEU A 70 -8.05 -6.53 -6.53
CA LEU A 70 -9.42 -7.00 -6.74
C LEU A 70 -10.38 -6.44 -5.70
N GLY A 71 -9.96 -6.37 -4.43
CA GLY A 71 -10.76 -5.80 -3.36
C GLY A 71 -11.02 -4.31 -3.52
N LEU A 72 -9.99 -3.53 -3.85
CA LEU A 72 -10.11 -2.09 -4.18
C LEU A 72 -11.11 -1.88 -5.31
N GLN A 73 -10.98 -2.66 -6.39
CA GLN A 73 -11.91 -2.60 -7.53
C GLN A 73 -13.32 -3.10 -7.20
N SER A 74 -13.48 -3.85 -6.10
CA SER A 74 -14.77 -4.32 -5.59
C SER A 74 -15.35 -3.39 -4.50
N GLY A 75 -14.69 -2.25 -4.22
CA GLY A 75 -15.16 -1.24 -3.29
C GLY A 75 -14.62 -1.33 -1.87
N VAL A 76 -13.67 -2.24 -1.58
CA VAL A 76 -12.97 -2.24 -0.29
C VAL A 76 -12.04 -1.03 -0.26
N GLY A 77 -12.20 -0.16 0.74
CA GLY A 77 -11.39 1.05 0.85
C GLY A 77 -9.93 0.78 1.24
N LEU A 78 -9.01 1.65 0.81
CA LEU A 78 -7.59 1.56 1.18
C LEU A 78 -7.38 1.60 2.70
N GLU A 79 -8.09 2.48 3.42
CA GLU A 79 -8.00 2.59 4.89
C GLU A 79 -8.33 1.25 5.58
N THR A 80 -9.25 0.46 5.03
CA THR A 80 -9.58 -0.88 5.56
C THR A 80 -8.39 -1.82 5.46
N TYR A 81 -7.68 -1.83 4.32
CA TYR A 81 -6.47 -2.65 4.19
C TYR A 81 -5.31 -2.11 5.03
N ALA A 82 -5.10 -0.80 5.02
CA ALA A 82 -4.03 -0.17 5.78
C ALA A 82 -4.14 -0.49 7.27
N SER A 83 -5.35 -0.43 7.85
CA SER A 83 -5.60 -0.81 9.25
C SER A 83 -5.29 -2.27 9.61
N LYS A 84 -5.10 -3.15 8.61
CA LYS A 84 -4.77 -4.57 8.81
C LYS A 84 -3.29 -4.88 8.61
N TYR A 85 -2.62 -4.14 7.75
CA TYR A 85 -1.24 -4.44 7.35
C TYR A 85 -0.20 -3.51 7.95
N ILE A 86 -0.59 -2.30 8.35
CA ILE A 86 0.29 -1.43 9.14
C ILE A 86 0.61 -2.15 10.45
N ASP A 87 1.88 -2.10 10.85
CA ASP A 87 2.48 -2.79 11.99
C ASP A 87 2.49 -4.33 11.91
N MET A 88 2.11 -4.90 10.76
CA MET A 88 2.28 -6.33 10.52
C MET A 88 3.78 -6.68 10.52
N ARG A 89 4.13 -7.77 11.22
CA ARG A 89 5.52 -8.20 11.44
C ARG A 89 5.83 -9.48 10.69
N PHE A 90 6.83 -9.43 9.82
CA PHE A 90 7.50 -10.57 9.21
C PHE A 90 8.81 -10.12 8.55
N GLU A 91 9.60 -11.08 8.03
CA GLU A 91 10.95 -10.83 7.52
C GLU A 91 11.02 -9.81 6.36
N SER A 92 12.15 -9.10 6.34
CA SER A 92 12.42 -7.79 5.72
C SER A 92 11.76 -6.63 6.48
N MET A 93 12.40 -6.24 7.59
CA MET A 93 12.02 -5.13 8.47
C MET A 93 13.26 -4.30 8.83
N GLY A 94 13.07 -3.04 9.21
CA GLY A 94 14.17 -2.16 9.61
C GLY A 94 14.05 -0.76 9.02
N ILE A 95 15.21 -0.13 8.83
CA ILE A 95 15.33 1.22 8.26
C ILE A 95 15.08 1.16 6.75
N THR A 96 14.41 2.18 6.23
CA THR A 96 14.18 2.34 4.79
C THR A 96 14.93 3.54 4.23
N ASP A 97 15.04 3.61 2.90
CA ASP A 97 15.57 4.76 2.17
C ASP A 97 14.52 5.84 1.85
N ASP A 98 13.28 5.65 2.31
CA ASP A 98 12.19 6.62 2.17
C ASP A 98 12.15 7.55 3.39
N PRO A 99 12.45 8.86 3.24
CA PRO A 99 12.43 9.81 4.35
C PRO A 99 11.04 9.94 4.99
N MET A 100 9.97 9.62 4.25
CA MET A 100 8.60 9.63 4.77
C MET A 100 8.31 8.49 5.73
N ILE A 101 9.03 7.37 5.58
CA ILE A 101 8.76 6.13 6.30
C ILE A 101 10.09 5.55 6.75
N PRO A 102 10.77 6.17 7.73
CA PRO A 102 12.16 5.83 8.05
C PRO A 102 12.35 4.41 8.56
N THR A 103 11.32 3.82 9.18
CA THR A 103 11.38 2.47 9.77
C THR A 103 10.08 1.72 9.58
N VAL A 104 10.17 0.42 9.33
CA VAL A 104 9.02 -0.47 9.10
C VAL A 104 9.21 -1.85 9.72
N THR A 105 8.10 -2.53 9.98
CA THR A 105 8.08 -3.88 10.57
C THR A 105 7.91 -5.01 9.56
N SER A 106 7.68 -4.69 8.29
CA SER A 106 7.67 -5.62 7.16
C SER A 106 7.57 -4.88 5.81
N VAL A 107 7.69 -5.61 4.69
CA VAL A 107 7.38 -5.08 3.34
C VAL A 107 5.92 -4.63 3.23
N LEU A 108 4.96 -5.37 3.80
CA LEU A 108 3.55 -4.98 3.72
C LEU A 108 3.24 -3.77 4.61
N ASP A 109 3.88 -3.68 5.78
CA ASP A 109 3.80 -2.48 6.63
C ASP A 109 4.28 -1.25 5.84
N TYR A 110 5.44 -1.32 5.20
CA TYR A 110 5.91 -0.25 4.32
C TYR A 110 4.90 0.09 3.22
N VAL A 111 4.46 -0.91 2.45
CA VAL A 111 3.56 -0.68 1.31
C VAL A 111 2.30 0.05 1.76
N PHE A 112 1.68 -0.36 2.87
CA PHE A 112 0.43 0.27 3.31
C PHE A 112 0.64 1.61 4.02
N ARG A 113 1.79 1.84 4.67
CA ARG A 113 2.18 3.19 5.13
C ARG A 113 2.37 4.13 3.95
N ARG A 114 3.06 3.69 2.89
CA ARG A 114 3.32 4.49 1.69
C ARG A 114 2.04 4.83 0.94
N LEU A 115 1.19 3.83 0.73
CA LEU A 115 -0.12 4.06 0.12
C LEU A 115 -1.01 4.97 0.98
N ALA A 116 -0.93 4.89 2.31
CA ALA A 116 -1.64 5.82 3.18
C ALA A 116 -1.15 7.27 2.96
N VAL A 117 0.17 7.51 2.97
CA VAL A 117 0.76 8.83 2.69
C VAL A 117 0.36 9.35 1.31
N ASP A 118 0.39 8.50 0.29
CA ASP A 118 0.16 8.93 -1.10
C ASP A 118 -1.34 9.13 -1.44
N PHE A 119 -2.28 8.44 -0.77
CA PHE A 119 -3.70 8.39 -1.18
C PHE A 119 -4.73 8.73 -0.10
N LEU A 120 -4.35 8.83 1.17
CA LEU A 120 -5.28 9.16 2.26
C LEU A 120 -5.07 10.59 2.76
N ASP A 121 -6.13 11.18 3.32
CA ASP A 121 -6.02 12.47 3.99
C ASP A 121 -5.30 12.36 5.34
N SER A 122 -4.82 13.50 5.86
CA SER A 122 -4.08 13.55 7.13
C SER A 122 -4.90 13.00 8.31
N SER A 123 -6.23 13.09 8.29
CA SER A 123 -7.07 12.56 9.37
C SER A 123 -7.09 11.03 9.36
N ALA A 124 -7.18 10.42 8.18
CA ALA A 124 -7.08 8.98 7.99
C ALA A 124 -5.67 8.47 8.33
N CYS A 125 -4.62 9.16 7.89
CA CYS A 125 -3.23 8.86 8.27
C CYS A 125 -3.05 8.89 9.80
N ALA A 126 -3.58 9.90 10.48
CA ALA A 126 -3.51 10.00 11.94
C ALA A 126 -4.22 8.83 12.64
N ARG A 127 -5.38 8.38 12.16
CA ARG A 127 -6.07 7.19 12.69
C ARG A 127 -5.27 5.91 12.53
N LEU A 128 -4.42 5.85 11.50
CA LEU A 128 -3.55 4.72 11.19
C LEU A 128 -2.18 4.81 11.86
N GLY A 129 -1.89 5.89 12.60
CA GLY A 129 -0.56 6.12 13.18
C GLY A 129 0.53 6.38 12.13
N VAL A 130 0.15 6.87 10.95
CA VAL A 130 1.06 7.25 9.87
C VAL A 130 1.28 8.76 9.94
N GLN A 131 2.54 9.17 10.07
CA GLN A 131 2.92 10.58 10.09
C GLN A 131 3.15 11.09 8.66
N THR A 132 2.71 12.31 8.38
CA THR A 132 2.92 13.00 7.10
C THR A 132 3.89 14.18 7.25
N LEU A 133 4.45 14.70 6.15
CA LEU A 133 5.36 15.86 6.20
C LEU A 133 4.69 17.08 6.83
N ASP A 134 3.39 17.24 6.60
CA ASP A 134 2.61 18.34 7.16
C ASP A 134 2.54 18.22 8.69
N ASP A 135 2.54 17.00 9.23
CA ASP A 135 2.54 16.76 10.67
C ASP A 135 3.92 17.07 11.28
N GLU A 136 5.00 16.65 10.62
CA GLU A 136 6.38 17.01 11.03
C GLU A 136 6.61 18.52 10.98
N ALA A 137 6.18 19.20 9.90
CA ALA A 137 6.32 20.63 9.76
C ALA A 137 5.51 21.39 10.84
N ARG A 138 4.32 20.90 11.19
CA ARG A 138 3.52 21.45 12.31
C ARG A 138 4.17 21.20 13.66
N GLN A 139 4.76 20.02 13.87
CA GLN A 139 5.48 19.70 15.11
C GLN A 139 6.70 20.60 15.30
N LEU A 140 7.50 20.79 14.24
CA LEU A 140 8.65 21.69 14.26
C LEU A 140 8.26 23.17 14.43
N ALA A 141 7.09 23.59 13.91
CA ALA A 141 6.56 24.94 14.14
C ALA A 141 5.96 25.15 15.54
N SER A 142 5.68 24.06 16.27
CA SER A 142 5.16 24.08 17.65
C SER A 142 6.23 23.87 18.73
N ALA A 143 7.49 23.64 18.32
CA ALA A 143 8.67 23.46 19.17
C ALA A 143 9.51 24.75 19.24
#